data_AF-A0A5E5AK61-F1
#
_entry.id   AF-A0A5E5AK61-F1
#
_cell.length_a   1.000
_cell.length_b   1.000
_cell.length_c   1.000
_cell.angle_alpha   90.00
_cell.angle_beta   90.00
_cell.angle_gamma   90.00
#
_symmetry.space_group_name_H-M   'P 1'
#
loop_
_entity.id
_entity.type
_entity.pdbx_description
1 polymer ?
#
loop_
_entity_poly.entity_id
_entity_poly.type
_entity_poly.pdbx_seq_one_letter_code
_entity_poly.pdbx_strand_id
1 'polypeptide(L)'
;MKRPYMRWTDAEVAILHEIWAQPETIESQAHRLPGRPVERIRHKARAIGLGAKPRLTPGWTELCKVMAHGLSMTAKQAAQAVNLSEQQARELLDRAVAEQRAHIANFQRHPRTGAAQKVYRIGSGTNAKRPDMLTRQQSQERWKAKQDPHELFVRRRRYYTRKKIESGTLARRDPLTAALFGSV
;
A
#
# COMPACT_ATOMS: atom_id res chain seq x y z
N MET A 1 27.41 33.33 9.14
CA MET A 1 26.62 34.40 9.79
C MET A 1 25.32 33.83 10.35
N LYS A 2 25.08 33.91 11.66
CA LYS A 2 23.80 33.50 12.27
C LYS A 2 22.76 34.59 12.00
N ARG A 3 21.64 34.24 11.34
CA ARG A 3 20.54 35.20 11.10
C ARG A 3 19.94 35.65 12.44
N PRO A 4 19.67 36.95 12.63
CA PRO A 4 19.11 37.46 13.88
C PRO A 4 17.76 36.80 14.21
N TYR A 5 17.52 36.57 15.50
CA TYR A 5 16.27 35.99 15.99
C TYR A 5 15.17 37.06 15.99
N MET A 6 14.44 37.18 14.87
CA MET A 6 13.24 38.02 14.80
C MET A 6 12.10 37.39 15.61
N ARG A 7 11.59 38.11 16.61
CA ARG A 7 10.37 37.75 17.35
C ARG A 7 9.16 37.80 16.42
N TRP A 8 8.18 36.93 16.65
CA TRP A 8 6.91 36.94 15.92
C TRP A 8 6.01 38.05 16.46
N THR A 9 5.43 38.85 15.57
CA THR A 9 4.42 39.86 15.94
C THR A 9 3.03 39.27 15.91
N ASP A 10 2.08 39.90 16.61
CA ASP A 10 0.68 39.46 16.62
C ASP A 10 0.04 39.55 15.22
N ALA A 11 0.45 40.54 14.42
CA ALA A 11 0.03 40.66 13.02
C ALA A 11 0.54 39.49 12.15
N GLU A 12 1.79 39.05 12.34
CA GLU A 12 2.32 37.88 11.63
C GLU A 12 1.59 36.59 12.06
N VAL A 13 1.19 36.48 13.33
CA VAL A 13 0.40 35.34 13.83
C VAL A 13 -1.00 35.33 13.23
N ALA A 14 -1.66 36.49 13.11
CA ALA A 14 -2.96 36.61 12.45
C ALA A 14 -2.90 36.16 10.97
N ILE A 15 -1.89 36.65 10.23
CA ILE A 15 -1.64 36.21 8.84
C ILE A 15 -1.42 34.68 8.79
N LEU A 16 -0.74 34.12 9.79
CA LEU A 16 -0.47 32.69 9.85
C LEU A 16 -1.75 31.86 10.07
N HIS A 17 -2.71 32.36 10.85
CA HIS A 17 -4.05 31.76 10.95
C HIS A 17 -4.81 31.80 9.61
N GLU A 18 -4.75 32.93 8.90
CA GLU A 18 -5.38 33.05 7.57
C GLU A 18 -4.75 32.10 6.55
N ILE A 19 -3.42 31.99 6.54
CA ILE A 19 -2.69 31.05 5.70
C ILE A 19 -3.14 29.61 5.99
N TRP A 20 -3.39 29.26 7.25
CA TRP A 20 -3.82 27.92 7.66
C TRP A 20 -5.29 27.63 7.34
N ALA A 21 -6.14 28.65 7.31
CA ALA A 21 -7.53 28.53 6.88
C ALA A 21 -7.62 28.30 5.36
N GLN A 22 -6.65 28.79 4.60
CA GLN A 22 -6.65 28.67 3.15
C GLN A 22 -6.12 27.31 2.65
N PRO A 23 -6.70 26.79 1.56
CA PRO A 23 -6.38 25.47 1.02
C PRO A 23 -5.02 25.32 0.32
N GLU A 24 -4.34 26.43 0.02
CA GLU A 24 -3.14 26.42 -0.83
C GLU A 24 -1.90 25.93 -0.07
N THR A 25 -0.74 25.86 -0.72
CA THR A 25 0.50 25.45 -0.04
C THR A 25 1.05 26.58 0.83
N ILE A 26 1.99 26.26 1.73
CA ILE A 26 2.65 27.32 2.53
C ILE A 26 3.61 28.10 1.62
N GLU A 27 4.22 27.40 0.66
CA GLU A 27 5.17 27.92 -0.30
C GLU A 27 4.53 28.96 -1.22
N SER A 28 3.31 28.72 -1.73
CA SER A 28 2.60 29.71 -2.56
C SER A 28 2.29 30.98 -1.79
N GLN A 29 2.04 30.87 -0.47
CA GLN A 29 1.65 31.97 0.40
C GLN A 29 2.82 32.57 1.20
N ALA A 30 4.04 32.07 1.02
CA ALA A 30 5.20 32.50 1.80
C ALA A 30 5.52 34.00 1.59
N HIS A 31 5.12 34.56 0.44
CA HIS A 31 5.25 35.98 0.13
C HIS A 31 4.50 36.89 1.13
N ARG A 32 3.46 36.39 1.81
CA ARG A 32 2.67 37.14 2.81
C ARG A 32 3.43 37.33 4.13
N LEU A 33 4.49 36.58 4.38
CA LEU A 33 5.35 36.68 5.56
C LEU A 33 6.82 36.93 5.13
N PRO A 34 7.12 38.13 4.60
CA PRO A 34 8.45 38.43 4.07
C PRO A 34 9.53 38.27 5.14
N GLY A 35 10.67 37.69 4.77
CA GLY A 35 11.78 37.44 5.71
C GLY A 35 11.64 36.20 6.59
N ARG A 36 10.51 35.48 6.52
CA ARG A 36 10.30 34.21 7.22
C ARG A 36 10.50 33.03 6.26
N PRO A 37 11.53 32.17 6.45
CA PRO A 37 11.63 30.95 5.66
C PRO A 37 10.46 30.01 5.98
N VAL A 38 9.99 29.26 4.99
CA VAL A 38 8.85 28.32 5.09
C VAL A 38 8.97 27.40 6.30
N GLU A 39 10.18 26.93 6.62
CA GLU A 39 10.40 26.06 7.77
C GLU A 39 10.11 26.75 9.11
N ARG A 40 10.42 28.04 9.26
CA ARG A 40 10.06 28.81 10.47
C ARG A 40 8.56 29.03 10.59
N ILE A 41 7.87 29.23 9.45
CA ILE A 41 6.41 29.35 9.41
C ILE A 41 5.78 28.05 9.93
N ARG A 42 6.24 26.88 9.44
CA ARG A 42 5.79 25.57 9.92
C ARG A 42 6.06 25.36 11.41
N HIS A 43 7.26 25.70 11.88
CA HIS A 43 7.60 25.57 13.30
C HIS A 43 6.71 26.45 14.19
N LYS A 44 6.46 27.71 13.79
CA LYS A 44 5.59 28.60 14.55
C LYS A 44 4.15 28.09 14.58
N ALA A 45 3.63 27.64 13.45
CA ALA A 45 2.28 27.07 13.36
C ALA A 45 2.08 25.88 14.31
N ARG A 46 3.07 24.98 14.39
CA ARG A 46 3.08 23.87 15.36
C ARG A 46 3.11 24.39 16.80
N ALA A 47 3.94 25.40 17.08
CA ALA A 47 4.07 25.97 18.41
C ALA A 47 2.79 26.65 18.91
N ILE A 48 1.96 27.19 18.01
CA ILE A 48 0.67 27.79 18.35
C ILE A 48 -0.53 26.84 18.18
N GLY A 49 -0.28 25.55 17.95
CA GLY A 49 -1.33 24.53 17.94
C GLY A 49 -2.18 24.43 16.67
N LEU A 50 -1.77 25.05 15.55
CA LEU A 50 -2.52 25.00 14.29
C LEU A 50 -2.46 23.64 13.57
N GLY A 51 -1.66 22.70 14.08
CA GLY A 51 -1.59 21.33 13.55
C GLY A 51 -1.10 21.25 12.10
N ALA A 52 -1.48 20.17 11.42
CA ALA A 52 -1.15 19.97 10.00
C ALA A 52 -2.06 20.84 9.12
N LYS A 53 -1.47 21.60 8.19
CA LYS A 53 -2.24 22.43 7.24
C LYS A 53 -3.16 21.52 6.41
N PRO A 54 -4.46 21.85 6.28
CA PRO A 54 -5.38 21.11 5.42
C PRO A 54 -4.88 21.18 3.98
N ARG A 55 -4.41 20.06 3.44
CA ARG A 55 -4.12 19.96 2.01
C ARG A 55 -5.45 19.85 1.30
N LEU A 56 -5.83 20.88 0.54
CA LEU A 56 -6.88 20.71 -0.45
C LEU A 56 -6.30 19.79 -1.51
N THR A 57 -6.59 18.50 -1.40
CA THR A 57 -6.25 17.57 -2.45
C THR A 57 -7.38 17.70 -3.48
N PRO A 58 -7.17 18.37 -4.64
CA PRO A 58 -8.13 18.27 -5.75
C PRO A 58 -8.34 16.82 -6.20
N GLY A 59 -7.55 15.90 -5.65
CA GLY A 59 -7.62 14.46 -5.83
C GLY A 59 -9.01 13.86 -5.73
N TRP A 60 -9.93 14.32 -4.86
CA TRP A 60 -11.28 13.71 -4.84
C TRP A 60 -12.07 13.99 -6.12
N THR A 61 -12.07 15.25 -6.57
CA THR A 61 -12.75 15.65 -7.80
C THR A 61 -12.16 14.94 -9.01
N GLU A 62 -10.84 14.85 -9.08
CA GLU A 62 -10.16 14.13 -10.17
C GLU A 62 -10.38 12.60 -10.10
N LEU A 63 -10.40 12.01 -8.91
CA LEU A 63 -10.78 10.60 -8.73
C LEU A 63 -12.21 10.35 -9.20
N CYS A 64 -13.15 11.24 -8.90
CA CYS A 64 -14.53 11.13 -9.38
C CYS A 64 -14.62 11.17 -10.90
N LYS A 65 -13.85 12.06 -11.56
CA LYS A 65 -13.80 12.14 -13.03
C LYS A 65 -13.25 10.86 -13.64
N VAL A 66 -12.14 10.34 -13.10
CA VAL A 66 -11.50 9.11 -13.61
C VAL A 66 -12.38 7.88 -13.40
N MET A 67 -13.04 7.81 -12.25
CA MET A 67 -13.90 6.68 -11.87
C MET A 67 -15.36 6.90 -12.27
N ALA A 68 -15.63 7.88 -13.13
CA ALA A 68 -16.96 8.11 -13.69
C ALA A 68 -17.44 6.89 -14.51
N HIS A 69 -18.73 6.89 -14.85
CA HIS A 69 -19.35 5.83 -15.67
C HIS A 69 -19.23 4.40 -15.07
N GLY A 70 -19.11 4.28 -13.76
CA GLY A 70 -19.14 2.99 -13.06
C GLY A 70 -17.84 2.19 -13.13
N LEU A 71 -16.74 2.80 -13.54
CA LEU A 71 -15.42 2.17 -13.51
C LEU A 71 -15.04 1.82 -12.08
N SER A 72 -14.67 0.55 -11.88
CA SER A 72 -14.22 0.03 -10.59
C SER A 72 -12.71 -0.09 -10.59
N MET A 73 -12.04 0.56 -9.65
CA MET A 73 -10.59 0.62 -9.60
C MET A 73 -10.06 0.30 -8.20
N THR A 74 -8.88 -0.31 -8.15
CA THR A 74 -8.10 -0.36 -6.91
C THR A 74 -7.56 1.03 -6.59
N ALA A 75 -7.27 1.30 -5.31
CA ALA A 75 -6.64 2.57 -4.89
C ALA A 75 -5.34 2.85 -5.66
N LYS A 76 -4.56 1.81 -5.99
CA LYS A 76 -3.32 1.93 -6.78
C LYS A 76 -3.60 2.39 -8.21
N GLN A 77 -4.58 1.80 -8.90
CA GLN A 77 -4.94 2.19 -10.26
C GLN A 77 -5.49 3.62 -10.30
N ALA A 78 -6.36 3.96 -9.36
CA ALA A 78 -6.93 5.30 -9.27
C ALA A 78 -5.85 6.36 -8.97
N ALA A 79 -4.88 6.03 -8.10
CA ALA A 79 -3.74 6.88 -7.81
C ALA A 79 -2.86 7.12 -9.06
N GLN A 80 -2.58 6.07 -9.83
CA GLN A 80 -1.81 6.16 -11.07
C GLN A 80 -2.50 7.03 -12.13
N ALA A 81 -3.83 6.95 -12.23
CA ALA A 81 -4.58 7.75 -13.19
C ALA A 81 -4.63 9.25 -12.84
N VAL A 82 -4.54 9.60 -11.55
CA VAL A 82 -4.67 10.98 -11.06
C VAL A 82 -3.33 11.58 -10.61
N ASN A 83 -2.21 10.85 -10.78
CA ASN A 83 -0.88 11.22 -10.26
C ASN A 83 -0.87 11.52 -8.75
N LEU A 84 -1.59 10.71 -7.96
CA LEU A 84 -1.56 10.75 -6.50
C LEU A 84 -0.69 9.63 -5.94
N SER A 85 -0.30 9.75 -4.67
CA SER A 85 0.23 8.58 -3.96
C SER A 85 -0.89 7.56 -3.68
N GLU A 86 -0.53 6.27 -3.68
CA GLU A 86 -1.49 5.19 -3.39
C GLU A 86 -2.15 5.36 -2.01
N GLN A 87 -1.40 5.82 -1.01
CA GLN A 87 -1.92 6.08 0.33
C GLN A 87 -2.98 7.18 0.33
N GLN A 88 -2.71 8.32 -0.35
CA GLN A 88 -3.68 9.41 -0.44
C GLN A 88 -4.95 8.99 -1.16
N ALA A 89 -4.84 8.28 -2.29
CA ALA A 89 -6.02 7.79 -3.00
C ALA A 89 -6.83 6.82 -2.13
N ARG A 90 -6.17 5.94 -1.37
CA ARG A 90 -6.83 5.02 -0.43
C ARG A 90 -7.56 5.76 0.67
N GLU A 91 -6.94 6.75 1.30
CA GLU A 91 -7.55 7.56 2.36
C GLU A 91 -8.79 8.33 1.86
N LEU A 92 -8.70 8.91 0.65
CA LEU A 92 -9.84 9.58 0.02
C LEU A 92 -10.99 8.63 -0.29
N LEU A 93 -10.68 7.46 -0.87
CA LEU A 93 -11.69 6.45 -1.20
C LEU A 93 -12.31 5.82 0.05
N ASP A 94 -11.52 5.51 1.08
CA ASP A 94 -12.04 4.97 2.34
C ASP A 94 -12.93 5.99 3.06
N ARG A 95 -12.57 7.28 3.03
CA ARG A 95 -13.44 8.36 3.53
C ARG A 95 -14.75 8.43 2.74
N ALA A 96 -14.68 8.36 1.41
CA ALA A 96 -15.86 8.39 0.56
C ALA A 96 -16.80 7.19 0.77
N VAL A 97 -16.25 6.01 1.09
CA VAL A 97 -17.03 4.83 1.47
C VAL A 97 -17.75 5.06 2.81
N ALA A 98 -17.07 5.66 3.79
CA ALA A 98 -17.69 6.03 5.06
C ALA A 98 -18.82 7.07 4.88
N GLU A 99 -18.65 8.01 3.95
CA GLU A 99 -19.64 9.02 3.57
C GLU A 99 -20.72 8.51 2.59
N GLN A 100 -20.71 7.21 2.25
CA GLN A 100 -21.64 6.58 1.28
C GLN A 100 -21.62 7.19 -0.14
N ARG A 101 -20.55 7.92 -0.49
CA ARG A 101 -20.32 8.46 -1.85
C ARG A 101 -19.65 7.46 -2.78
N ALA A 102 -19.10 6.39 -2.22
CA ALA A 102 -18.50 5.27 -2.92
C ALA A 102 -18.82 3.98 -2.17
N HIS A 103 -18.59 2.84 -2.81
CA HIS A 103 -18.67 1.53 -2.17
C HIS A 103 -17.55 0.61 -2.67
N ILE A 104 -17.28 -0.43 -1.89
CA ILE A 104 -16.34 -1.50 -2.26
C ILE A 104 -17.08 -2.45 -3.19
N ALA A 105 -16.85 -2.35 -4.50
CA ALA A 105 -17.50 -3.19 -5.50
C ALA A 105 -17.00 -4.64 -5.46
N ASN A 106 -15.71 -4.87 -5.20
CA ASN A 106 -15.13 -6.20 -5.12
C ASN A 106 -13.79 -6.20 -4.35
N PHE A 107 -13.21 -7.37 -4.15
CA PHE A 107 -11.85 -7.55 -3.69
C PHE A 107 -11.01 -8.29 -4.73
N GLN A 108 -9.88 -7.70 -5.11
CA GLN A 108 -8.89 -8.34 -5.97
C GLN A 108 -7.74 -8.88 -5.11
N ARG A 109 -7.08 -9.96 -5.53
CA ARG A 109 -5.86 -10.44 -4.85
C ARG A 109 -4.64 -9.67 -5.37
N HIS A 110 -3.84 -9.14 -4.46
CA HIS A 110 -2.56 -8.52 -4.80
C HIS A 110 -1.65 -9.55 -5.49
N PRO A 111 -1.04 -9.24 -6.65
CA PRO A 111 -0.28 -10.22 -7.43
C PRO A 111 0.91 -10.83 -6.68
N ARG A 112 1.65 -10.00 -5.93
CA ARG A 112 2.81 -10.43 -5.12
C ARG A 112 2.45 -11.05 -3.76
N THR A 113 1.62 -10.40 -2.94
CA THR A 113 1.36 -10.84 -1.55
C THR A 113 0.12 -11.72 -1.41
N GLY A 114 -0.76 -11.77 -2.40
CA GLY A 114 -2.04 -12.47 -2.31
C GLY A 114 -3.05 -11.81 -1.34
N ALA A 115 -2.72 -10.66 -0.75
CA ALA A 115 -3.62 -9.92 0.13
C ALA A 115 -4.86 -9.44 -0.66
N ALA A 116 -6.03 -9.44 -0.01
CA ALA A 116 -7.24 -8.89 -0.61
C ALA A 116 -7.14 -7.35 -0.65
N GLN A 117 -7.19 -6.78 -1.84
CA GLN A 117 -7.22 -5.35 -2.13
C GLN A 117 -8.64 -4.91 -2.46
N LYS A 118 -9.09 -3.84 -1.83
CA LYS A 118 -10.40 -3.22 -2.12
C LYS A 118 -10.41 -2.68 -3.55
N VAL A 119 -11.48 -2.98 -4.28
CA VAL A 119 -11.83 -2.35 -5.55
C VAL A 119 -13.02 -1.46 -5.28
N TYR A 120 -12.85 -0.16 -5.54
CA TYR A 120 -13.82 0.87 -5.24
C TYR A 120 -14.61 1.23 -6.49
N ARG A 121 -15.87 1.64 -6.31
CA ARG A 121 -16.73 2.23 -7.34
C ARG A 121 -17.39 3.48 -6.75
N ILE A 122 -17.43 4.55 -7.53
CA ILE A 122 -18.12 5.80 -7.15
C ILE A 122 -19.63 5.61 -7.28
N GLY A 123 -20.39 6.18 -6.35
CA GLY A 123 -21.84 6.07 -6.27
C GLY A 123 -22.33 5.16 -5.14
N SER A 124 -23.64 5.17 -4.94
CA SER A 124 -24.33 4.34 -3.96
C SER A 124 -24.19 2.85 -4.31
N GLY A 125 -24.08 2.02 -3.29
CA GLY A 125 -24.00 0.57 -3.46
C GLY A 125 -23.63 -0.13 -2.16
N THR A 126 -23.78 -1.45 -2.16
CA THR A 126 -23.44 -2.28 -1.00
C THR A 126 -21.97 -2.67 -1.06
N ASN A 127 -21.27 -2.54 0.08
CA ASN A 127 -19.90 -3.00 0.19
C ASN A 127 -19.84 -4.53 0.05
N ALA A 128 -19.01 -5.01 -0.87
CA ALA A 128 -18.71 -6.43 -1.01
C ALA A 128 -18.13 -6.99 0.30
N LYS A 129 -18.38 -8.27 0.57
CA LYS A 129 -17.77 -8.97 1.70
C LYS A 129 -16.30 -9.24 1.39
N ARG A 130 -15.42 -8.94 2.35
CA ARG A 130 -14.01 -9.30 2.25
C ARG A 130 -13.87 -10.82 2.10
N PRO A 131 -13.15 -11.33 1.10
CA PRO A 131 -12.97 -12.77 0.95
C PRO A 131 -12.14 -13.29 2.12
N ASP A 132 -12.51 -14.48 2.58
CA ASP A 132 -11.82 -15.12 3.69
C ASP A 132 -10.34 -15.39 3.35
N MET A 133 -9.55 -15.54 4.41
CA MET A 133 -8.17 -15.98 4.25
C MET A 133 -8.17 -17.40 3.69
N LEU A 134 -7.30 -17.64 2.71
CA LEU A 134 -7.12 -18.99 2.17
C LEU A 134 -6.62 -19.90 3.31
N THR A 135 -7.23 -21.07 3.45
CA THR A 135 -6.70 -22.09 4.35
C THR A 135 -5.33 -22.57 3.84
N ARG A 136 -4.51 -23.15 4.73
CA ARG A 136 -3.21 -23.70 4.34
C ARG A 136 -3.31 -24.72 3.20
N GLN A 137 -4.37 -25.54 3.21
CA GLN A 137 -4.64 -26.51 2.14
C GLN A 137 -4.96 -25.81 0.82
N GLN A 138 -5.90 -24.86 0.81
CA GLN A 138 -6.26 -24.12 -0.40
C GLN A 138 -5.06 -23.37 -0.99
N SER A 139 -4.22 -22.77 -0.13
CA SER A 139 -2.99 -22.11 -0.57
C SER A 139 -1.99 -23.12 -1.18
N GLN A 140 -1.87 -24.31 -0.60
CA GLN A 140 -1.01 -25.37 -1.12
C GLN A 140 -1.50 -25.91 -2.46
N GLU A 141 -2.80 -26.12 -2.61
CA GLU A 141 -3.44 -26.53 -3.86
C GLU A 141 -3.21 -25.51 -4.97
N ARG A 142 -3.42 -24.22 -4.65
CA ARG A 142 -3.13 -23.13 -5.60
C ARG A 142 -1.67 -23.07 -6.01
N TRP A 143 -0.75 -23.31 -5.06
CA TRP A 143 0.66 -23.37 -5.37
C TRP A 143 0.96 -24.57 -6.28
N LYS A 144 0.45 -25.77 -5.96
CA LYS A 144 0.60 -26.99 -6.79
C LYS A 144 0.06 -26.77 -8.20
N ALA A 145 -1.11 -26.15 -8.34
CA ALA A 145 -1.73 -25.88 -9.64
C ALA A 145 -0.91 -24.95 -10.55
N LYS A 146 0.01 -24.16 -9.97
CA LYS A 146 0.95 -23.31 -10.72
C LYS A 146 2.26 -24.01 -11.08
N GLN A 147 2.53 -25.19 -10.53
CA GLN A 147 3.77 -25.92 -10.78
C GLN A 147 3.55 -26.92 -11.92
N ASP A 148 4.57 -27.14 -12.72
CA ASP A 148 4.62 -28.28 -13.62
C ASP A 148 4.59 -29.59 -12.79
N PRO A 149 3.65 -30.52 -13.06
CA PRO A 149 3.56 -31.77 -12.31
C PRO A 149 4.83 -32.61 -12.32
N HIS A 150 5.54 -32.68 -13.46
CA HIS A 150 6.77 -33.44 -13.60
C HIS A 150 7.93 -32.77 -12.86
N GLU A 151 8.06 -31.45 -12.95
CA GLU A 151 9.09 -30.71 -12.20
C GLU A 151 8.88 -30.85 -10.69
N LEU A 152 7.63 -30.72 -10.24
CA LEU A 152 7.27 -30.86 -8.84
C LEU A 152 7.56 -32.28 -8.32
N PHE A 153 7.29 -33.31 -9.13
CA PHE A 153 7.63 -34.70 -8.81
C PHE A 153 9.13 -34.89 -8.61
N VAL A 154 9.96 -34.41 -9.55
CA VAL A 154 11.42 -34.53 -9.46
C VAL A 154 11.97 -33.79 -8.23
N ARG A 155 11.51 -32.55 -7.98
CA ARG A 155 11.90 -31.77 -6.78
C ARG A 155 11.56 -32.50 -5.49
N ARG A 156 10.33 -33.03 -5.38
CA ARG A 156 9.91 -33.81 -4.21
C ARG A 156 10.76 -35.05 -4.02
N ARG A 157 11.04 -35.79 -5.10
CA ARG A 157 11.89 -36.99 -5.05
C ARG A 157 13.29 -36.65 -4.54
N ARG A 158 13.93 -35.60 -5.06
CA ARG A 158 15.25 -35.12 -4.58
C ARG A 158 15.22 -34.75 -3.10
N TYR A 159 14.20 -34.03 -2.65
CA TYR A 159 14.03 -33.68 -1.24
C TYR A 159 13.89 -34.91 -0.35
N TYR A 160 13.03 -35.86 -0.73
CA TYR A 160 12.85 -37.11 0.03
C TYR A 160 14.12 -37.96 0.08
N THR A 161 14.83 -38.12 -1.05
CA THR A 161 16.11 -38.84 -1.07
C THR A 161 17.12 -38.18 -0.15
N ARG A 162 17.29 -36.85 -0.22
CA ARG A 162 18.19 -36.11 0.67
C ARG A 162 17.83 -36.33 2.13
N LYS A 163 16.54 -36.18 2.49
CA LYS A 163 16.08 -36.38 3.86
C LYS A 163 16.38 -37.79 4.37
N LYS A 164 16.22 -38.82 3.52
CA LYS A 164 16.55 -40.22 3.86
C LYS A 164 18.05 -40.44 4.06
N ILE A 165 18.90 -39.79 3.25
CA ILE A 165 20.37 -39.81 3.42
C ILE A 165 20.73 -39.17 4.76
N GLU A 166 20.21 -37.97 5.04
CA GLU A 166 20.45 -37.23 6.29
C GLU A 166 19.98 -38.02 7.52
N SER A 167 18.82 -38.68 7.44
CA SER A 167 18.32 -39.51 8.54
C SER A 167 18.94 -40.91 8.60
N GLY A 168 19.84 -41.27 7.68
CA GLY A 168 20.47 -42.60 7.62
C GLY A 168 19.52 -43.76 7.30
N THR A 169 18.28 -43.46 6.87
CA THR A 169 17.24 -44.46 6.57
C THR A 169 17.16 -44.78 5.08
N LEU A 170 18.00 -44.16 4.26
CA LEU A 170 18.15 -44.58 2.87
C LEU A 170 18.74 -45.99 2.88
N ALA A 171 17.96 -46.97 2.42
CA ALA A 171 18.40 -48.34 2.26
C ALA A 171 19.67 -48.35 1.40
N ARG A 172 20.79 -48.69 2.02
CA ARG A 172 22.06 -48.93 1.32
C ARG A 172 21.92 -50.25 0.55
N ARG A 173 22.55 -50.33 -0.62
CA ARG A 173 22.65 -51.60 -1.34
C ARG A 173 23.30 -52.65 -0.44
N ASP A 174 22.82 -53.88 -0.56
CA ASP A 174 23.48 -55.07 -0.01
C ASP A 174 24.96 -55.07 -0.44
N PRO A 175 25.90 -55.40 0.46
CA PRO A 175 27.32 -55.53 0.17
C PRO A 175 27.65 -56.24 -1.16
N LEU A 176 26.99 -57.35 -1.48
CA LEU A 176 27.21 -58.11 -2.71
C LEU A 176 26.82 -57.29 -3.95
N THR A 177 25.67 -56.61 -3.86
CA THR A 177 25.17 -55.74 -4.94
C THR A 177 26.02 -54.48 -5.08
N ALA A 178 26.54 -53.94 -3.99
CA ALA A 178 27.46 -52.81 -3.98
C ALA A 178 28.83 -53.18 -4.57
N ALA A 179 29.32 -54.40 -4.33
CA ALA A 179 30.58 -54.89 -4.91
C ALA A 179 30.48 -55.10 -6.43
N LEU A 180 29.34 -55.58 -6.92
CA LEU A 180 29.12 -55.83 -8.35
C LEU A 180 28.76 -54.56 -9.14
N PHE A 181 28.05 -53.61 -8.54
CA PHE A 181 27.45 -52.47 -9.27
C PHE A 181 27.75 -51.09 -8.66
N GLY A 182 28.65 -51.00 -7.69
CA GLY A 182 29.02 -49.76 -7.00
C GLY A 182 28.05 -49.35 -5.88
N SER A 183 28.56 -48.54 -4.94
CA SER A 183 27.77 -47.93 -3.87
C SER A 183 27.08 -46.66 -4.38
N VAL A 184 25.79 -46.50 -4.06
CA VAL A 184 25.03 -45.25 -4.21
C VAL A 184 24.40 -44.94 -2.86
#